data_AF-A0A7S2WFY6-F1
#
_entry.id   AF-A0A7S2WFY6-F1
#
_cell.length_a   1.000
_cell.length_b   1.000
_cell.length_c   1.000
_cell.angle_alpha   90.00
_cell.angle_beta   90.00
_cell.angle_gamma   90.00
#
_symmetry.space_group_name_H-M   'P 1'
#
loop_
_entity.id
_entity.type
_entity.pdbx_description
1 polymer ?
#
loop_
_entity_poly.entity_id
_entity_poly.type
_entity_poly.pdbx_seq_one_letter_code
_entity_poly.pdbx_strand_id
1 'polypeptide(L)'
;RRWAPFPPEPPQVDDVRLLYGDVAVLFTAAIGSALAGVVFAEDFPGWFAPIRIPDNLDETIAQGAKLATCWIIAGTNTKCWLYSASAPEAGVSNAVECALRTMVDFSNVVLLLALAEGAYYHQPVALNAVLGQLTSCAVLMSLWRAAYSQRPQTYL
;
A
#
# COMPACT_ATOMS: atom_id res chain seq x y z
N ARG A 1 -24.51 -30.38 21.06
CA ARG A 1 -23.79 -29.14 21.42
C ARG A 1 -24.63 -27.97 20.91
N ARG A 2 -25.24 -27.17 21.81
CA ARG A 2 -25.95 -25.95 21.41
C ARG A 2 -24.89 -24.97 20.92
N TRP A 3 -25.04 -24.49 19.70
CA TRP A 3 -24.27 -23.36 19.20
C TRP A 3 -24.71 -22.16 20.03
N ALA A 4 -23.84 -21.68 20.92
CA ALA A 4 -24.04 -20.36 21.48
C ALA A 4 -24.02 -19.37 20.30
N PRO A 5 -24.94 -18.40 20.24
CA PRO A 5 -24.82 -17.33 19.26
C PRO A 5 -23.45 -16.68 19.48
N PHE A 6 -22.69 -16.50 18.40
CA PHE A 6 -21.48 -15.69 18.45
C PHE A 6 -21.84 -14.37 19.15
N PRO A 7 -21.01 -13.90 20.11
CA PRO A 7 -21.24 -12.58 20.66
C PRO A 7 -21.38 -11.59 19.50
N PRO A 8 -22.33 -10.65 19.55
CA PRO A 8 -22.51 -9.68 18.48
C PRO A 8 -21.15 -9.01 18.25
N GLU A 9 -20.62 -9.13 17.04
CA GLU A 9 -19.41 -8.42 16.67
C GLU A 9 -19.63 -6.94 17.01
N PRO A 10 -18.65 -6.28 17.65
CA PRO A 10 -18.75 -4.85 17.86
C PRO A 10 -18.99 -4.17 16.50
N PRO A 11 -19.72 -3.04 16.47
CA PRO A 11 -20.04 -2.37 15.22
C PRO A 11 -18.76 -2.19 14.40
N GLN A 12 -18.78 -2.70 13.17
CA GLN A 12 -17.68 -2.56 12.23
C GLN A 12 -17.64 -1.10 11.79
N VAL A 13 -16.82 -0.31 12.49
CA VAL A 13 -16.59 1.10 12.17
C VAL A 13 -15.38 1.18 11.24
N ASP A 14 -15.63 1.67 10.03
CA ASP A 14 -14.59 1.99 9.08
C ASP A 14 -13.73 3.14 9.62
N ASP A 15 -12.42 2.92 9.66
CA ASP A 15 -11.45 3.94 10.01
C ASP A 15 -11.00 4.67 8.74
N VAL A 16 -11.70 5.75 8.42
CA VAL A 16 -11.44 6.57 7.23
C VAL A 16 -10.01 7.15 7.23
N ARG A 17 -9.45 7.46 8.41
CA ARG A 17 -8.08 7.98 8.53
C ARG A 17 -7.05 6.92 8.19
N LEU A 18 -7.32 5.66 8.54
CA LEU A 18 -6.49 4.52 8.18
C LEU A 18 -6.46 4.32 6.67
N LEU A 19 -7.65 4.39 6.04
CA LEU A 19 -7.79 4.28 4.60
C LEU A 19 -7.02 5.40 3.86
N TYR A 20 -7.18 6.66 4.26
CA TYR A 20 -6.43 7.77 3.65
C TYR A 20 -4.92 7.64 3.87
N GLY A 21 -4.51 7.18 5.05
CA GLY A 21 -3.11 6.93 5.36
C GLY A 21 -2.50 5.86 4.47
N ASP A 22 -3.20 4.74 4.26
CA ASP A 22 -2.76 3.69 3.33
C ASP A 22 -2.57 4.24 1.91
N VAL A 23 -3.54 5.01 1.41
CA VAL A 23 -3.45 5.64 0.09
C VAL A 23 -2.23 6.56 0.01
N ALA A 24 -2.02 7.41 1.03
CA ALA A 24 -0.87 8.30 1.08
C ALA A 24 0.47 7.54 1.07
N VAL A 25 0.54 6.40 1.77
CA VAL A 25 1.73 5.54 1.79
C VAL A 25 2.00 4.92 0.43
N LEU A 26 0.97 4.50 -0.30
CA LEU A 26 1.13 3.93 -1.65
C LEU A 26 1.57 4.98 -2.67
N PHE A 27 1.07 6.22 -2.57
CA PHE A 27 1.61 7.34 -3.35
C PHE A 27 3.07 7.64 -2.97
N THR A 28 3.40 7.57 -1.69
CA THR A 28 4.79 7.73 -1.21
C THR A 28 5.70 6.64 -1.77
N ALA A 29 5.23 5.39 -1.84
CA ALA A 29 5.97 4.29 -2.45
C ALA A 29 6.19 4.51 -3.96
N ALA A 30 5.18 5.03 -4.67
CA ALA A 30 5.28 5.37 -6.09
C ALA A 30 6.30 6.49 -6.33
N ILE A 31 6.23 7.57 -5.56
CA ILE A 31 7.18 8.70 -5.63
C ILE A 31 8.59 8.23 -5.28
N GLY A 32 8.75 7.43 -4.22
CA GLY A 32 10.04 6.88 -3.81
C GLY A 32 10.65 5.98 -4.88
N SER A 33 9.84 5.18 -5.56
CA SER A 33 10.28 4.33 -6.68
C SER A 33 10.72 5.17 -7.88
N ALA A 34 9.96 6.21 -8.24
CA ALA A 34 10.33 7.13 -9.32
C ALA A 34 11.64 7.87 -9.00
N LEU A 35 11.78 8.37 -7.76
CA LEU A 35 13.01 9.02 -7.30
C LEU A 35 14.21 8.08 -7.32
N ALA A 36 14.04 6.83 -6.87
CA ALA A 36 15.09 5.82 -6.93
C ALA A 36 15.54 5.57 -8.37
N GLY A 37 14.60 5.50 -9.32
CA GLY A 37 14.90 5.38 -10.75
C GLY A 37 15.80 6.51 -11.28
N VAL A 38 15.58 7.74 -10.81
CA VAL A 38 16.42 8.91 -11.17
C VAL A 38 17.78 8.85 -10.48
N VAL A 39 17.83 8.54 -9.19
CA VAL A 39 19.06 8.58 -8.37
C VAL A 39 20.04 7.47 -8.75
N PHE A 40 19.53 6.31 -9.17
CA PHE A 40 20.36 5.17 -9.57
C PHE A 40 20.66 5.13 -11.08
N ALA A 41 20.23 6.13 -11.84
CA ALA A 41 20.58 6.23 -13.26
C ALA A 41 22.07 6.54 -13.43
N GLU A 42 22.71 5.98 -14.46
CA GLU A 42 24.15 6.18 -14.73
C GLU A 42 24.49 7.65 -15.02
N ASP A 43 23.53 8.42 -15.51
CA ASP A 43 23.63 9.83 -15.86
C ASP A 43 23.15 10.77 -14.74
N PHE A 44 22.89 10.26 -13.52
CA PHE A 44 22.44 11.07 -12.41
C PHE A 44 23.45 12.21 -12.14
N PRO A 45 23.07 13.49 -12.34
CA PRO A 45 24.01 14.61 -12.31
C PRO A 45 24.43 15.01 -10.89
N GLY A 46 23.92 14.33 -9.86
CA GLY A 46 24.16 14.60 -8.45
C GLY A 46 23.04 15.40 -7.78
N TRP A 47 22.94 15.30 -6.45
CA TRP A 47 21.89 15.93 -5.64
C TRP A 47 21.82 17.46 -5.73
N PHE A 48 22.94 18.10 -6.07
CA PHE A 48 23.06 19.55 -6.13
C PHE A 48 23.09 20.08 -7.57
N ALA A 49 22.96 19.20 -8.57
CA ALA A 49 22.79 19.65 -9.93
C ALA A 49 21.42 20.36 -10.08
N PRO A 50 21.27 21.33 -11.01
CA PRO A 50 19.98 21.90 -11.33
C PRO A 50 19.05 20.80 -11.83
N ILE A 51 18.18 20.29 -10.96
CA ILE A 51 17.21 19.25 -11.33
C ILE A 51 16.19 19.92 -12.25
N ARG A 52 16.13 19.47 -13.51
CA ARG A 52 14.95 19.75 -14.33
C ARG A 52 13.80 18.97 -13.71
N ILE A 53 12.85 19.70 -13.13
CA ILE A 53 11.60 19.10 -12.64
C ILE A 53 11.00 18.35 -13.84
N PRO A 54 10.63 17.06 -13.71
CA PRO A 54 10.01 16.34 -14.80
C PRO A 54 8.77 17.11 -15.24
N ASP A 55 8.69 17.42 -16.54
CA ASP A 55 7.55 18.17 -17.10
C ASP A 55 6.23 17.36 -17.01
N ASN A 56 6.31 16.07 -16.67
CA ASN A 56 5.18 15.17 -16.57
C ASN A 56 5.22 14.32 -15.30
N LEU A 57 4.24 14.53 -14.41
CA LEU A 57 4.00 13.73 -13.19
C LEU A 57 2.93 12.64 -13.40
N ASP A 58 2.30 12.59 -14.57
CA ASP A 58 1.14 11.75 -14.85
C ASP A 58 1.45 10.28 -14.63
N GLU A 59 2.63 9.81 -15.02
CA GLU A 59 3.04 8.42 -14.83
C GLU A 59 3.17 8.05 -13.35
N THR A 60 3.75 8.95 -12.53
CA THR A 60 3.89 8.72 -11.09
C THR A 60 2.53 8.73 -10.40
N ILE A 61 1.65 9.65 -10.80
CA ILE A 61 0.28 9.75 -10.26
C ILE A 61 -0.54 8.52 -10.66
N ALA A 62 -0.47 8.12 -11.94
CA ALA A 62 -1.16 6.93 -12.44
C ALA A 62 -0.68 5.67 -11.70
N GLN A 63 0.62 5.56 -11.45
CA GLN A 63 1.18 4.45 -10.68
C GLN A 63 0.70 4.47 -9.22
N GLY A 64 0.71 5.63 -8.56
CA GLY A 64 0.18 5.76 -7.20
C GLY A 64 -1.32 5.40 -7.12
N ALA A 65 -2.13 5.89 -8.07
CA ALA A 65 -3.55 5.59 -8.16
C ALA A 65 -3.81 4.10 -8.44
N LYS A 66 -3.00 3.47 -9.30
CA LYS A 66 -3.05 2.03 -9.56
C LYS A 66 -2.78 1.22 -8.31
N LEU A 67 -1.70 1.53 -7.58
CA LEU A 67 -1.36 0.86 -6.32
C LEU A 67 -2.46 1.08 -5.27
N ALA A 68 -2.94 2.30 -5.09
CA ALA A 68 -4.05 2.62 -4.20
C ALA A 68 -5.32 1.79 -4.52
N THR A 69 -5.67 1.70 -5.80
CA THR A 69 -6.82 0.92 -6.26
C THR A 69 -6.62 -0.57 -5.98
N CYS A 70 -5.43 -1.12 -6.26
CA CYS A 70 -5.10 -2.52 -5.95
C CYS A 70 -5.22 -2.82 -4.45
N TRP A 71 -4.78 -1.89 -3.61
CA TRP A 71 -4.87 -2.04 -2.16
C TRP A 71 -6.30 -2.01 -1.66
N ILE A 72 -7.15 -1.13 -2.21
CA ILE A 72 -8.57 -1.07 -1.88
C ILE A 72 -9.26 -2.38 -2.29
N ILE A 73 -8.99 -2.89 -3.50
CA ILE A 73 -9.54 -4.18 -3.97
C ILE A 73 -9.07 -5.34 -3.09
N ALA A 74 -7.80 -5.37 -2.70
CA ALA A 74 -7.30 -6.40 -1.78
C ALA A 74 -7.94 -6.26 -0.39
N GLY A 75 -8.08 -5.02 0.07
CA GLY A 75 -8.64 -4.67 1.36
C GLY A 75 -10.11 -5.04 1.53
N THR A 76 -10.89 -5.21 0.46
CA THR A 76 -12.29 -5.65 0.57
C THR A 76 -12.41 -7.04 1.17
N ASN A 77 -11.44 -7.92 0.88
CA ASN A 77 -11.45 -9.29 1.39
C ASN A 77 -11.02 -9.35 2.86
N THR A 78 -10.00 -8.56 3.21
CA THR A 78 -9.42 -8.56 4.57
C THR A 78 -10.08 -7.55 5.51
N LYS A 79 -10.94 -6.67 4.98
CA LYS A 79 -11.53 -5.52 5.66
C LYS A 79 -10.46 -4.67 6.37
N CYS A 80 -9.35 -4.42 5.68
CA CYS A 80 -8.15 -3.84 6.29
C CYS A 80 -8.33 -2.40 6.79
N TRP A 81 -9.40 -1.72 6.43
CA TRP A 81 -9.74 -0.36 6.88
C TRP A 81 -10.63 -0.33 8.12
N LEU A 82 -11.04 -1.48 8.68
CA LEU A 82 -11.77 -1.50 9.94
C LEU A 82 -10.90 -1.02 11.09
N TYR A 83 -11.51 -0.40 12.10
CA TYR A 83 -10.80 -0.01 13.34
C TYR A 83 -10.04 -1.20 13.96
N SER A 84 -10.64 -2.39 13.98
CA SER A 84 -10.04 -3.62 14.51
C SER A 84 -8.76 -4.04 13.78
N ALA A 85 -8.57 -3.62 12.53
CA ALA A 85 -7.38 -3.92 11.74
C ALA A 85 -6.12 -3.19 12.26
N SER A 86 -6.27 -2.15 13.06
CA SER A 86 -5.13 -1.41 13.65
C SER A 86 -5.41 -0.90 15.08
N ALA A 87 -6.35 -1.54 15.77
CA ALA A 87 -6.74 -1.16 17.12
C ALA A 87 -5.51 -1.22 18.06
N PRO A 88 -5.21 -0.15 18.82
CA PRO A 88 -4.09 -0.13 19.75
C PRO A 88 -4.12 -1.28 20.77
N GLU A 89 -5.33 -1.67 21.19
CA GLU A 89 -5.60 -2.76 22.14
C GLU A 89 -5.16 -4.14 21.62
N ALA A 90 -5.20 -4.33 20.29
CA ALA A 90 -4.74 -5.56 19.65
C ALA A 90 -3.22 -5.57 19.40
N GLY A 91 -2.55 -4.44 19.62
CA GLY A 91 -1.11 -4.27 19.50
C GLY A 91 -0.60 -4.14 18.06
N VAL A 92 0.67 -3.77 17.95
CA VAL A 92 1.38 -3.54 16.68
C VAL A 92 1.41 -4.81 15.81
N SER A 93 1.58 -5.98 16.42
CA SER A 93 1.66 -7.26 15.69
C SER A 93 0.40 -7.54 14.89
N ASN A 94 -0.78 -7.26 15.45
CA ASN A 94 -2.06 -7.43 14.76
C ASN A 94 -2.17 -6.49 13.54
N ALA A 95 -1.73 -5.23 13.69
CA ALA A 95 -1.76 -4.26 12.61
C ALA A 95 -0.84 -4.66 11.44
N VAL A 96 0.37 -5.13 11.76
CA VAL A 96 1.33 -5.63 10.76
C VAL A 96 0.82 -6.92 10.12
N GLU A 97 0.27 -7.86 10.89
CA GLU A 97 -0.26 -9.10 10.36
C GLU A 97 -1.44 -8.85 9.40
N CYS A 98 -2.34 -7.92 9.74
CA CYS A 98 -3.41 -7.49 8.84
C CYS A 98 -2.86 -6.91 7.53
N ALA A 99 -1.82 -6.06 7.62
CA ALA A 99 -1.15 -5.51 6.45
C ALA A 99 -0.55 -6.62 5.58
N LEU A 100 0.16 -7.59 6.17
CA LEU A 100 0.79 -8.70 5.45
C LEU A 100 -0.22 -9.64 4.79
N ARG A 101 -1.35 -9.92 5.45
CA ARG A 101 -2.44 -10.70 4.84
C ARG A 101 -3.02 -9.96 3.63
N THR A 102 -3.24 -8.65 3.75
CA THR A 102 -3.73 -7.81 2.64
C THR A 102 -2.70 -7.71 1.52
N MET A 103 -1.40 -7.73 1.85
CA MET A 103 -0.31 -7.72 0.86
C MET A 103 -0.32 -8.93 -0.08
N VAL A 104 -0.81 -10.09 0.37
CA VAL A 104 -0.92 -11.28 -0.49
C VAL A 104 -1.91 -11.03 -1.63
N ASP A 105 -3.12 -10.58 -1.29
CA ASP A 105 -4.16 -10.25 -2.27
C ASP A 105 -3.75 -9.05 -3.13
N PHE A 106 -3.15 -8.03 -2.51
CA PHE A 106 -2.60 -6.87 -3.22
C PHE A 106 -1.57 -7.27 -4.28
N SER A 107 -0.64 -8.17 -3.93
CA SER A 107 0.39 -8.65 -4.86
C SER A 107 -0.23 -9.39 -6.04
N ASN A 108 -1.26 -10.21 -5.80
CA ASN A 108 -1.99 -10.89 -6.86
C ASN A 108 -2.65 -9.90 -7.83
N VAL A 109 -3.33 -8.88 -7.31
CA VAL A 109 -3.98 -7.86 -8.14
C VAL A 109 -2.95 -7.06 -8.95
N VAL A 110 -1.85 -6.65 -8.32
CA VAL A 110 -0.76 -5.92 -9.00
C VAL A 110 -0.14 -6.76 -10.13
N LEU A 111 0.14 -8.05 -9.88
CA LEU A 111 0.70 -8.94 -10.88
C LEU A 111 -0.26 -9.18 -12.06
N LEU A 112 -1.55 -9.36 -11.79
CA LEU A 112 -2.57 -9.49 -12.83
C LEU A 112 -2.65 -8.24 -13.71
N LEU A 113 -2.62 -7.05 -13.12
CA LEU A 113 -2.62 -5.80 -13.88
C LEU A 113 -1.32 -5.63 -14.69
N ALA A 114 -0.17 -5.98 -14.12
CA ALA A 114 1.11 -5.93 -14.84
C ALA A 114 1.12 -6.88 -16.04
N LEU A 115 0.56 -8.09 -15.91
CA LEU A 115 0.39 -9.02 -17.02
C LEU A 115 -0.58 -8.49 -18.08
N ALA A 116 -1.70 -7.90 -17.68
CA ALA A 116 -2.68 -7.31 -18.59
C ALA A 116 -2.08 -6.13 -19.38
N GLU A 117 -1.31 -5.26 -18.72
CA GLU A 117 -0.58 -4.17 -19.39
C GLU A 117 0.48 -4.71 -20.34
N GLY A 118 1.30 -5.68 -19.92
CA GLY A 118 2.29 -6.31 -20.78
C GLY A 118 1.67 -6.94 -22.03
N ALA A 119 0.51 -7.61 -21.87
CA ALA A 119 -0.23 -8.16 -23.00
C ALA A 119 -0.80 -7.07 -23.93
N TYR A 120 -1.37 -6.00 -23.37
CA TYR A 120 -1.95 -4.88 -24.13
C TYR A 120 -0.89 -4.12 -24.94
N TYR A 121 0.29 -3.88 -24.36
CA TYR A 121 1.40 -3.17 -25.02
C TYR A 121 2.34 -4.09 -25.80
N HIS A 122 2.09 -5.41 -25.81
CA HIS A 122 2.97 -6.42 -26.41
C HIS A 122 4.43 -6.35 -25.90
N GLN A 123 4.60 -6.12 -24.59
CA GLN A 123 5.90 -5.98 -23.94
C GLN A 123 6.08 -7.01 -22.80
N PRO A 124 7.32 -7.43 -22.52
CA PRO A 124 7.59 -8.29 -21.37
C PRO A 124 7.34 -7.53 -20.06
N VAL A 125 6.79 -8.23 -19.06
CA VAL A 125 6.62 -7.66 -17.72
C VAL A 125 7.98 -7.47 -17.06
N ALA A 126 8.28 -6.23 -16.64
CA ALA A 126 9.49 -5.90 -15.89
C ALA A 126 9.40 -6.42 -14.44
N LEU A 127 9.57 -7.74 -14.26
CA LEU A 127 9.35 -8.43 -12.98
C LEU A 127 10.18 -7.81 -11.83
N ASN A 128 11.42 -7.42 -12.08
CA ASN A 128 12.28 -6.80 -11.06
C ASN A 128 11.68 -5.48 -10.54
N ALA A 129 11.12 -4.65 -11.42
CA ALA A 129 10.47 -3.41 -11.03
C ALA A 129 9.20 -3.68 -10.21
N VAL A 130 8.39 -4.67 -10.62
CA VAL A 130 7.19 -5.08 -9.89
C VAL A 130 7.56 -5.62 -8.50
N LEU A 131 8.56 -6.49 -8.39
CA LEU A 131 9.02 -7.03 -7.11
C LEU A 131 9.58 -5.94 -6.18
N GLY A 132 10.33 -4.98 -6.72
CA GLY A 132 10.81 -3.83 -5.96
C GLY A 132 9.67 -2.96 -5.41
N GLN A 133 8.63 -2.72 -6.23
CA GLN A 133 7.42 -2.02 -5.80
C GLN A 133 6.65 -2.79 -4.73
N LEU A 134 6.46 -4.10 -4.90
CA LEU A 134 5.76 -4.92 -3.90
C LEU A 134 6.51 -4.96 -2.57
N THR A 135 7.83 -5.09 -2.60
CA THR A 135 8.67 -5.12 -1.40
C THR A 135 8.65 -3.77 -0.67
N SER A 136 8.78 -2.66 -1.40
CA SER A 136 8.71 -1.32 -0.80
C SER A 136 7.32 -1.03 -0.21
N CYS A 137 6.24 -1.40 -0.91
CA CYS A 137 4.89 -1.32 -0.38
C CYS A 137 4.73 -2.16 0.88
N ALA A 138 5.21 -3.41 0.91
CA ALA A 138 5.12 -4.27 2.09
C ALA A 138 5.78 -3.63 3.33
N VAL A 139 6.99 -3.10 3.15
CA VAL A 139 7.73 -2.43 4.24
C VAL A 139 7.02 -1.17 4.69
N LEU A 140 6.69 -0.27 3.76
CA LEU A 140 6.08 1.02 4.08
C LEU A 140 4.69 0.85 4.72
N MET A 141 3.87 -0.07 4.20
CA MET A 141 2.56 -0.38 4.78
C MET A 141 2.70 -0.97 6.18
N SER A 142 3.64 -1.89 6.38
CA SER A 142 3.87 -2.47 7.72
C SER A 142 4.31 -1.42 8.73
N LEU A 143 5.24 -0.52 8.34
CA LEU A 143 5.72 0.58 9.18
C LEU A 143 4.60 1.59 9.48
N TRP A 144 3.83 1.97 8.46
CA TRP A 144 2.68 2.85 8.62
C TRP A 144 1.65 2.26 9.58
N ARG A 145 1.24 1.00 9.37
CA ARG A 145 0.24 0.34 10.21
C ARG A 145 0.74 0.16 11.65
N ALA A 146 2.03 -0.14 11.83
CA ALA A 146 2.66 -0.16 13.15
C ALA A 146 2.58 1.21 13.83
N ALA A 147 3.02 2.27 13.15
CA ALA A 147 2.99 3.64 13.68
C ALA A 147 1.55 4.10 13.99
N TYR A 148 0.62 3.82 13.09
CA TYR A 148 -0.79 4.19 13.24
C TYR A 148 -1.44 3.50 14.44
N SER A 149 -1.11 2.23 14.68
CA SER A 149 -1.62 1.48 15.82
C SER A 149 -1.17 2.03 17.18
N GLN A 150 -0.12 2.86 17.21
CA GLN A 150 0.38 3.51 18.43
C GLN A 150 -0.32 4.84 18.75
N ARG A 151 -1.28 5.29 17.92
CA ARG A 151 -1.97 6.56 18.17
C ARG A 151 -2.73 6.54 19.52
N PRO A 152 -2.74 7.66 20.27
CA PRO A 152 -3.55 7.78 21.47
C PRO A 152 -5.02 7.62 21.14
N GLN A 153 -5.77 6.84 21.94
CA GLN A 153 -7.22 6.78 21.85
C GLN A 153 -7.79 8.15 22.19
N THR A 154 -8.14 8.92 21.16
CA THR A 154 -9.04 10.06 21.33
C THR A 154 -10.44 9.47 21.34
N TYR A 155 -10.97 9.26 22.56
CA TYR A 155 -12.37 8.94 22.77
C TYR A 155 -13.19 10.07 22.15
N LEU A 156 -13.88 9.79 21.05
CA LEU A 156 -14.95 10.60 20.48
C LEU A 156 -16.28 9.93 20.78
#